data_AF-A0A316STK0-F1
#
_entry.id   AF-A0A316STK0-F1
#
_cell.length_a   1.000
_cell.length_b   1.000
_cell.length_c   1.000
_cell.angle_alpha   90.00
_cell.angle_beta   90.00
_cell.angle_gamma   90.00
#
_symmetry.space_group_name_H-M   'P 1'
#
loop_
_entity.id
_entity.type
_entity.pdbx_description
1 polymer ?
#
loop_
_entity_poly.entity_id
_entity_poly.type
_entity_poly.pdbx_seq_one_letter_code
_entity_poly.pdbx_strand_id
1 'polypeptide(L)'
;MIKELAILLLGAAVLWGCDNTNARVEEYCGVYEGTLPAADAPGIKTTISLDRNHHFTMKSVYIDKKDGTFNEQGTYSRDSNVLALRAADDDVSYYKIEPGQLRRLNMDKKPVEGALAEHYVLKKVSGCK
;
A
#
# COMPACT_ATOMS: atom_id res chain seq x y z
N MET A 1 -27.09 32.08 -57.22
CA MET A 1 -26.11 31.89 -56.14
C MET A 1 -26.70 30.86 -55.18
N ILE A 2 -26.63 29.57 -55.52
CA ILE A 2 -25.75 28.52 -54.92
C ILE A 2 -25.92 28.47 -53.39
N LYS A 3 -26.86 27.69 -52.82
CA LYS A 3 -26.88 26.22 -52.54
C LYS A 3 -26.09 25.77 -51.29
N GLU A 4 -26.85 25.15 -50.38
CA GLU A 4 -26.53 24.03 -49.46
C GLU A 4 -25.57 24.22 -48.26
N LEU A 5 -26.17 24.10 -47.07
CA LEU A 5 -25.86 23.12 -45.99
C LEU A 5 -24.39 22.65 -45.80
N ALA A 6 -23.84 22.95 -44.62
CA ALA A 6 -22.86 22.08 -43.95
C ALA A 6 -22.93 22.29 -42.43
N ILE A 7 -23.59 21.37 -41.74
CA ILE A 7 -23.53 21.21 -40.28
C ILE A 7 -22.22 20.49 -39.99
N LEU A 8 -21.22 21.20 -39.48
CA LEU A 8 -20.00 20.59 -38.94
C LEU A 8 -20.17 20.35 -37.44
N LEU A 9 -20.60 19.13 -37.12
CA LEU A 9 -20.50 18.53 -35.80
C LEU A 9 -19.02 18.38 -35.45
N LEU A 10 -18.44 19.33 -34.73
CA LEU A 10 -17.20 19.08 -33.99
C LEU A 10 -17.58 18.39 -32.68
N GLY A 11 -17.55 17.06 -32.74
CA GLY A 11 -17.88 16.16 -31.66
C GLY A 11 -17.07 16.44 -30.40
N ALA A 12 -17.77 16.45 -29.27
CA ALA A 12 -17.18 16.28 -27.96
C ALA A 12 -16.59 14.87 -27.87
N ALA A 13 -15.28 14.74 -28.11
CA ALA A 13 -14.55 13.58 -27.64
C ALA A 13 -14.31 13.75 -26.14
N VAL A 14 -15.29 13.32 -25.33
CA VAL A 14 -15.05 13.08 -23.91
C VAL A 14 -14.06 11.93 -23.87
N LEU A 15 -12.78 12.25 -23.62
CA LEU A 15 -11.75 11.26 -23.38
C LEU A 15 -12.09 10.56 -22.07
N TRP A 16 -12.82 9.45 -22.16
CA TRP A 16 -12.91 8.47 -21.10
C TRP A 16 -11.54 7.80 -21.02
N GLY A 17 -10.59 8.47 -20.38
CA GLY A 17 -9.43 7.79 -19.84
C GLY A 17 -9.93 6.84 -18.77
N CYS A 18 -10.16 5.58 -19.12
CA CYS A 18 -10.26 4.53 -18.11
C CYS A 18 -8.90 4.49 -17.40
N ASP A 19 -8.87 5.03 -16.20
CA ASP A 19 -7.67 5.08 -15.37
C ASP A 19 -7.26 3.63 -15.03
N ASN A 20 -6.18 3.16 -15.66
CA ASN A 20 -5.62 1.81 -15.47
C ASN A 20 -4.84 1.68 -14.14
N THR A 21 -5.17 2.50 -13.14
CA THR A 21 -4.59 2.47 -11.79
C THR A 21 -4.91 1.15 -11.08
N ASN A 22 -6.11 0.60 -11.28
CA ASN A 22 -6.55 -0.67 -10.68
C ASN A 22 -5.79 -1.90 -11.19
N ALA A 23 -5.38 -1.95 -12.46
CA ALA A 23 -4.66 -3.11 -13.01
C ALA A 23 -3.29 -3.34 -12.34
N ARG A 24 -2.67 -2.27 -11.81
CA ARG A 24 -1.40 -2.36 -11.07
C ARG A 24 -1.58 -2.65 -9.59
N VAL A 25 -2.74 -2.31 -9.02
CA VAL A 25 -3.10 -2.56 -7.62
C VAL A 25 -3.15 -4.05 -7.31
N GLU A 26 -3.68 -4.87 -8.22
CA GLU A 26 -3.78 -6.34 -8.05
C GLU A 26 -2.44 -7.02 -7.77
N GLU A 27 -1.33 -6.46 -8.28
CA GLU A 27 0.01 -6.99 -8.07
C GLU A 27 0.38 -7.02 -6.57
N TYR A 28 -0.04 -5.99 -5.82
CA TYR A 28 0.45 -5.73 -4.47
C TYR A 28 -0.66 -5.56 -3.42
N CYS A 29 -1.93 -5.48 -3.81
CA CYS A 29 -3.01 -5.46 -2.84
C CYS A 29 -3.24 -6.87 -2.27
N GLY A 30 -3.76 -6.95 -1.05
CA GLY A 30 -3.88 -8.21 -0.29
C GLY A 30 -3.48 -8.08 1.17
N VAL A 31 -3.34 -9.23 1.84
CA VAL A 31 -2.98 -9.32 3.25
C VAL A 31 -1.54 -9.80 3.39
N TYR A 32 -0.79 -9.13 4.26
CA TYR A 32 0.62 -9.38 4.54
C TYR A 32 0.83 -9.60 6.03
N GLU A 33 1.64 -10.59 6.38
CA GLU A 33 1.90 -10.97 7.77
C GLU A 33 3.39 -11.21 8.03
N GLY A 34 3.84 -10.89 9.23
CA GLY A 34 5.20 -11.17 9.70
C GLY A 34 5.43 -10.67 11.12
N THR A 35 6.65 -10.86 11.62
CA THR A 35 7.07 -10.38 12.94
C THR A 35 8.18 -9.35 12.77
N LEU A 36 7.86 -8.08 12.97
CA LEU A 36 8.85 -6.99 12.91
C LEU A 36 9.63 -6.89 14.22
N PRO A 37 10.88 -6.39 14.19
CA PRO A 37 11.64 -6.12 15.40
C PRO A 37 10.93 -5.10 16.30
N ALA A 38 11.00 -5.31 17.61
CA ALA A 38 10.56 -4.37 18.63
C ALA A 38 11.77 -3.91 19.47
N ALA A 39 11.71 -2.70 20.02
CA ALA A 39 12.75 -2.19 20.90
C ALA A 39 12.65 -2.76 22.32
N ASP A 40 11.43 -3.05 22.80
CA ASP A 40 11.13 -3.39 24.19
C ASP A 40 10.26 -4.66 24.33
N ALA A 41 10.14 -5.44 23.27
CA ALA A 41 9.42 -6.70 23.20
C ALA A 41 10.19 -7.71 22.32
N PRO A 42 9.89 -9.02 22.39
CA PRO A 42 10.51 -10.01 21.50
C PRO A 42 10.24 -9.75 20.00
N GLY A 43 9.15 -9.05 19.68
CA GLY A 43 8.78 -8.65 18.33
C GLY A 43 7.34 -8.14 18.27
N ILE A 44 6.96 -7.66 17.09
CA ILE A 44 5.62 -7.15 16.80
C ILE A 44 5.04 -8.04 15.71
N LYS A 45 4.02 -8.84 16.03
CA LYS A 45 3.24 -9.54 15.00
C LYS A 45 2.42 -8.50 14.26
N THR A 46 2.72 -8.31 12.99
CA THR A 46 2.12 -7.27 12.15
C THR A 46 1.31 -7.91 11.04
N THR A 47 0.06 -7.50 10.91
CA THR A 47 -0.82 -7.84 9.78
C THR A 47 -1.19 -6.54 9.07
N ILE A 48 -0.97 -6.46 7.76
CA ILE A 48 -1.38 -5.34 6.92
C ILE A 48 -2.36 -5.86 5.87
N SER A 49 -3.53 -5.23 5.76
CA SER A 49 -4.46 -5.45 4.65
C SER A 49 -4.47 -4.22 3.77
N LEU A 50 -4.20 -4.39 2.47
CA LEU A 50 -4.27 -3.35 1.44
C LEU A 50 -5.45 -3.67 0.51
N ASP A 51 -6.41 -2.76 0.40
CA ASP A 51 -7.56 -2.94 -0.49
C ASP A 51 -7.39 -2.22 -1.84
N ARG A 52 -8.37 -2.37 -2.74
CA ARG A 52 -8.35 -1.74 -4.08
C ARG A 52 -8.64 -0.25 -4.08
N ASN A 53 -9.28 0.24 -3.02
CA ASN A 53 -9.71 1.63 -2.90
C ASN A 53 -8.63 2.50 -2.24
N HIS A 54 -7.38 2.01 -2.19
CA HIS A 54 -6.26 2.68 -1.55
C HIS A 54 -6.42 2.90 -0.04
N HIS A 55 -7.20 2.04 0.63
CA HIS A 55 -7.28 1.99 2.08
C HIS A 55 -6.46 0.82 2.64
N PHE A 56 -5.97 1.01 3.85
CA PHE A 56 -5.33 -0.07 4.59
C PHE A 56 -5.90 -0.20 6.00
N THR A 57 -5.76 -1.40 6.54
CA THR A 57 -5.81 -1.67 7.97
C THR A 57 -4.50 -2.34 8.39
N MET A 58 -4.02 -2.01 9.58
CA MET A 58 -2.85 -2.62 10.19
C MET A 58 -3.18 -3.04 11.62
N LYS A 59 -2.81 -4.26 11.96
CA LYS A 59 -2.85 -4.78 13.33
C LYS A 59 -1.45 -5.09 13.79
N SER A 60 -1.07 -4.53 14.93
CA SER A 60 0.24 -4.71 15.56
C SER A 60 0.05 -5.33 16.94
N VAL A 61 0.61 -6.52 17.17
CA VAL A 61 0.55 -7.23 18.46
C VAL A 61 1.96 -7.40 18.99
N TYR A 62 2.29 -6.60 20.01
CA TYR A 62 3.55 -6.70 20.75
C TYR A 62 3.54 -7.97 21.60
N ILE A 63 4.49 -8.86 21.32
CA ILE A 63 4.59 -10.16 21.97
C ILE A 63 4.85 -9.95 23.47
N ASP A 64 4.14 -10.72 24.31
CA ASP A 64 4.23 -10.71 25.78
C ASP A 64 3.88 -9.38 26.47
N LYS A 65 3.13 -8.49 25.79
CA LYS A 65 2.58 -7.25 26.37
C LYS A 65 1.06 -7.38 26.56
N LYS A 66 0.59 -7.23 27.81
CA LYS A 66 -0.83 -7.42 28.20
C LYS A 66 -1.81 -6.52 27.43
N ASP A 67 -1.38 -5.30 27.10
CA ASP A 67 -2.17 -4.32 26.33
C ASP A 67 -1.44 -3.90 25.04
N GLY A 68 -0.65 -4.82 24.47
CA GLY A 68 0.22 -4.55 23.31
C GLY A 68 -0.45 -4.68 21.95
N THR A 69 -1.78 -4.57 21.85
CA THR A 69 -2.47 -4.67 20.56
C THR A 69 -2.95 -3.31 20.08
N PHE A 70 -2.49 -2.91 18.91
CA PHE A 70 -2.82 -1.65 18.27
C PHE A 70 -3.42 -1.91 16.89
N ASN A 71 -4.43 -1.11 16.53
CA ASN A 71 -5.03 -1.17 15.21
C ASN A 71 -4.97 0.22 14.60
N GLU A 72 -4.46 0.30 13.38
CA GLU A 72 -4.35 1.52 12.60
C GLU A 72 -5.11 1.33 11.29
N GLN A 73 -5.59 2.43 10.75
CA GLN A 73 -6.23 2.45 9.45
C GLN A 73 -5.95 3.78 8.78
N GLY A 74 -6.06 3.80 7.47
CA GLY A 74 -5.88 5.03 6.71
C GLY A 74 -5.86 4.78 5.22
N THR A 75 -5.04 5.56 4.53
CA THR A 75 -4.87 5.46 3.08
C THR A 75 -3.43 5.09 2.74
N TYR A 76 -3.23 4.56 1.55
CA TYR A 76 -1.90 4.32 1.03
C TYR A 76 -1.73 4.85 -0.39
N SER A 77 -0.53 5.32 -0.69
CA SER A 77 -0.11 5.68 -2.05
C SER A 77 1.09 4.85 -2.49
N ARG A 78 1.27 4.73 -3.80
CA ARG A 78 2.38 4.01 -4.42
C ARG A 78 3.20 4.98 -5.26
N ASP A 79 4.51 4.99 -5.04
CA ASP A 79 5.50 5.61 -5.92
C ASP A 79 6.50 4.53 -6.38
N SER A 80 6.49 4.23 -7.68
CA SER A 80 7.25 3.11 -8.26
C SER A 80 6.99 1.77 -7.58
N ASN A 81 7.86 1.31 -6.68
CA ASN A 81 7.72 0.09 -5.87
C ASN A 81 7.69 0.39 -4.37
N VAL A 82 7.51 1.64 -3.96
CA VAL A 82 7.40 2.04 -2.56
C VAL A 82 5.96 2.43 -2.25
N LEU A 83 5.40 1.80 -1.23
CA LEU A 83 4.14 2.18 -0.60
C LEU A 83 4.40 3.15 0.54
N ALA A 84 3.58 4.19 0.63
CA ALA A 84 3.46 5.04 1.80
C ALA A 84 2.08 4.81 2.42
N LEU A 85 2.04 4.22 3.61
CA LEU A 85 0.82 4.04 4.41
C LEU A 85 0.72 5.22 5.37
N ARG A 86 -0.34 6.01 5.24
CA ARG A 86 -0.64 7.17 6.09
C ARG A 86 -1.84 6.84 6.98
N ALA A 87 -1.59 6.71 8.28
CA ALA A 87 -2.61 6.50 9.28
C ALA A 87 -3.45 7.76 9.51
N ALA A 88 -4.57 7.61 10.22
CA ALA A 88 -5.52 8.71 10.46
C ALA A 88 -4.98 9.84 11.36
N ASP A 89 -3.94 9.57 12.14
CA ASP A 89 -3.20 10.52 12.97
C ASP A 89 -1.99 11.15 12.25
N ASP A 90 -1.93 11.00 10.92
CA ASP A 90 -0.86 11.46 10.03
C ASP A 90 0.49 10.75 10.20
N ASP A 91 0.58 9.68 11.00
CA ASP A 91 1.77 8.83 11.02
C ASP A 91 1.96 8.10 9.69
N VAL A 92 3.19 8.13 9.18
CA VAL A 92 3.53 7.54 7.88
C VAL A 92 4.54 6.42 8.01
N SER A 93 4.26 5.33 7.31
CA SER A 93 5.17 4.20 7.17
C SER A 93 5.45 3.86 5.71
N TYR A 94 6.68 3.40 5.43
CA TYR A 94 7.12 3.08 4.08
C TYR A 94 7.43 1.60 3.93
N TYR A 95 6.99 1.02 2.81
CA TYR A 95 7.24 -0.38 2.47
C TYR A 95 7.64 -0.51 1.02
N LYS A 96 8.65 -1.32 0.72
CA LYS A 96 8.97 -1.72 -0.64
C LYS A 96 8.16 -2.95 -1.02
N ILE A 97 7.53 -2.89 -2.18
CA ILE A 97 6.86 -4.00 -2.84
C ILE A 97 7.95 -4.89 -3.45
N GLU A 98 7.96 -6.15 -3.03
CA GLU A 98 8.81 -7.21 -3.57
C GLU A 98 7.92 -8.41 -3.95
N PRO A 99 8.36 -9.32 -4.82
CA PRO A 99 7.55 -10.47 -5.22
C PRO A 99 7.05 -11.27 -4.00
N GLY A 100 5.73 -11.28 -3.78
CA GLY A 100 5.07 -12.00 -2.70
C GLY A 100 5.30 -11.44 -1.29
N GLN A 101 5.86 -10.22 -1.13
CA GLN A 101 6.14 -9.65 0.18
C GLN A 101 6.22 -8.12 0.19
N LEU A 102 6.10 -7.54 1.39
CA LEU A 102 6.45 -6.17 1.68
C LEU A 102 7.69 -6.14 2.56
N ARG A 103 8.64 -5.26 2.24
CA ARG A 103 9.79 -4.98 3.11
C ARG A 103 9.62 -3.61 3.74
N ARG A 104 9.57 -3.53 5.07
CA ARG A 104 9.53 -2.26 5.80
C ARG A 104 10.81 -1.47 5.52
N LEU A 105 10.64 -0.18 5.23
CA LEU A 105 11.70 0.78 4.98
C LEU A 105 11.85 1.73 6.16
N ASN A 106 13.00 2.40 6.23
CA ASN A 106 13.22 3.52 7.13
C ASN A 106 12.53 4.81 6.61
N MET A 107 12.65 5.91 7.36
CA MET A 107 12.03 7.19 7.00
C MET A 107 12.63 7.84 5.75
N ASP A 108 13.86 7.48 5.38
CA ASP A 108 14.50 7.89 4.11
C ASP A 108 14.06 7.03 2.92
N LYS A 109 13.07 6.14 3.11
CA LYS A 109 12.58 5.17 2.11
C LYS A 109 13.66 4.21 1.62
N LYS A 110 14.63 3.89 2.47
CA LYS A 110 15.68 2.90 2.21
C LYS A 110 15.44 1.62 3.01
N PRO A 111 15.87 0.45 2.50
CA PRO A 111 15.85 -0.78 3.29
C PRO A 111 16.64 -0.59 4.59
N VAL A 112 16.18 -1.23 5.66
CA VAL A 112 17.01 -1.35 6.87
C VAL A 112 18.18 -2.26 6.54
N GLU A 113 19.39 -1.83 6.85
CA GLU A 113 20.63 -2.55 6.57
C GLU A 113 21.13 -3.34 7.79
N GLY A 114 22.12 -4.21 7.58
CA GLY A 114 22.77 -4.98 8.64
C GLY A 114 22.04 -6.27 9.02
N ALA A 115 22.37 -6.81 10.19
CA ALA A 115 21.91 -8.13 10.64
C ALA A 115 20.39 -8.26 10.78
N LEU A 116 19.67 -7.13 10.93
CA LEU A 116 18.23 -7.11 11.10
C LEU A 116 17.46 -6.99 9.79
N ALA A 117 18.12 -6.78 8.64
CA ALA A 117 17.47 -6.46 7.37
C ALA A 117 16.37 -7.46 6.99
N GLU A 118 16.61 -8.76 7.19
CA GLU A 118 15.67 -9.83 6.85
C GLU A 118 14.48 -9.95 7.81
N HIS A 119 14.55 -9.32 8.98
CA HIS A 119 13.45 -9.29 9.95
C HIS A 119 12.39 -8.22 9.61
N TYR A 120 12.65 -7.35 8.63
CA TYR A 120 11.71 -6.31 8.20
C TYR A 120 10.80 -6.75 7.06
N VAL A 121 10.53 -8.05 6.92
CA VAL A 121 9.74 -8.63 5.82
C VAL A 121 8.37 -9.11 6.32
N LEU A 122 7.32 -8.73 5.59
CA LEU A 122 5.95 -9.21 5.74
C LEU A 122 5.56 -10.00 4.49
N LYS A 123 5.21 -11.27 4.63
CA LYS A 123 4.87 -12.16 3.50
C LYS A 123 3.40 -12.01 3.13
N LYS A 124 3.10 -12.03 1.83
CA LYS A 124 1.72 -12.03 1.33
C LYS A 124 1.06 -13.37 1.68
N VAL A 125 -0.04 -13.33 2.41
CA VAL A 125 -0.82 -14.53 2.80
C VAL A 125 -2.12 -14.65 2.01
N SER A 126 -2.64 -13.55 1.46
CA SER A 126 -3.76 -13.57 0.51
C SER A 126 -3.72 -12.38 -0.44
N GLY A 127 -4.23 -12.55 -1.67
CA GLY A 127 -4.49 -11.42 -2.59
C GLY A 127 -5.77 -10.67 -2.24
N CYS A 128 -6.06 -9.58 -2.96
CA CYS A 128 -7.39 -8.97 -2.93
C CYS A 128 -8.44 -9.93 -3.50
N LYS A 129 -9.65 -9.90 -2.95
CA LYS A 129 -10.82 -10.62 -3.45
C LYS A 129 -11.62 -9.72 -4.35
#